data_AF-A0A699WQF5-F1
#
_entry.id   AF-A0A699WQF5-F1
#
_cell.length_a   1.000
_cell.length_b   1.000
_cell.length_c   1.000
_cell.angle_alpha   90.00
_cell.angle_beta   90.00
_cell.angle_gamma   90.00
#
_symmetry.space_group_name_H-M   'P 1'
#
loop_
_entity.id
_entity.type
_entity.pdbx_description
1 polymer ?
#
loop_
_entity_poly.entity_id
_entity_poly.type
_entity_poly.pdbx_seq_one_letter_code
_entity_poly.pdbx_strand_id
1 'polypeptide(L)'
;ICKANSDKSSINEPTEVELKDLPPYLEYAFLEGDDKLPVIIAKDLSVEEKIALITVLKSHKRAIPWKLSDIKGIDPEFCTHKILMEEDFKPVVQHQRTVNHKVHDVIKQEVLKLLDVGLIY
;
A
#
# COMPACT_ATOMS: atom_id res chain seq x y z
N ILE A 1 -0.72 -24.29 17.08
CA ILE A 1 -1.17 -23.18 17.95
C ILE A 1 -0.27 -22.01 17.64
N CYS A 2 -0.69 -21.10 16.77
CA CYS A 2 0.14 -19.96 16.39
C CYS A 2 0.04 -18.91 17.50
N LYS A 3 1.16 -18.63 18.17
CA LYS A 3 1.28 -17.51 19.11
C LYS A 3 1.10 -16.22 18.32
N ALA A 4 0.09 -15.43 18.69
CA ALA A 4 -0.06 -14.08 18.19
C ALA A 4 1.03 -13.20 18.82
N ASN A 5 2.10 -12.93 18.09
CA ASN A 5 3.02 -11.86 18.43
C ASN A 5 2.32 -10.55 18.05
N SER A 6 1.79 -9.87 19.06
CA SER A 6 1.29 -8.51 18.96
C SER A 6 2.48 -7.56 18.86
N ASP A 7 3.10 -7.51 17.69
CA ASP A 7 4.02 -6.43 17.37
C ASP A 7 3.21 -5.14 17.28
N LYS A 8 3.44 -4.26 18.27
CA LYS A 8 2.89 -2.90 18.28
C LYS A 8 3.45 -2.18 17.06
N SER A 9 2.69 -2.13 15.97
CA SER A 9 3.03 -1.30 14.82
C SER A 9 3.10 0.14 15.28
N SER A 10 4.27 0.76 15.16
CA SER A 10 4.49 2.19 15.40
C SER A 10 3.77 3.00 14.33
N ILE A 11 2.46 3.19 14.51
CA ILE A 11 1.64 4.17 13.78
C ILE A 11 1.85 5.52 14.47
N ASN A 12 3.05 6.09 14.41
CA ASN A 12 3.33 7.37 15.08
C ASN A 12 4.31 8.24 14.31
N GLU A 13 4.09 8.38 13.00
CA GLU A 13 4.62 9.54 12.29
C GLU A 13 3.60 9.97 11.22
N PRO A 14 3.00 11.16 11.38
CA PRO A 14 2.04 11.68 10.42
C PRO A 14 2.83 12.11 9.17
N THR A 15 2.66 11.36 8.09
CA THR A 15 2.98 11.91 6.77
C THR A 15 1.99 13.07 6.56
N GLU A 16 2.45 14.31 6.42
CA GLU A 16 1.59 15.41 5.97
C GLU A 16 0.95 14.98 4.66
N VAL A 17 -0.34 14.61 4.70
CA VAL A 17 -1.04 14.16 3.51
C VAL A 17 -1.47 15.41 2.76
N GLU A 18 -0.75 15.77 1.70
CA GLU A 18 -1.22 16.75 0.73
C GLU A 18 -2.49 16.21 0.05
N LEU A 19 -3.66 16.60 0.55
CA LEU A 19 -4.95 16.24 -0.04
C LEU A 19 -5.07 16.86 -1.44
N LYS A 20 -5.49 16.06 -2.41
CA LYS A 20 -5.68 16.51 -3.78
C LYS A 20 -7.09 17.06 -3.94
N ASP A 21 -7.27 17.97 -4.90
CA ASP A 21 -8.60 18.41 -5.29
C ASP A 21 -9.42 17.23 -5.82
N LEU A 22 -10.62 17.06 -5.28
CA LEU A 22 -11.54 15.98 -5.64
C LEU A 22 -12.59 16.45 -6.65
N PRO A 23 -13.04 15.56 -7.55
CA PRO A 23 -14.25 15.77 -8.33
C PRO A 23 -15.47 16.06 -7.43
N PRO A 24 -16.48 16.81 -7.92
CA PRO A 24 -17.59 17.30 -7.09
C PRO A 24 -18.50 16.20 -6.51
N TYR A 25 -18.42 14.97 -7.02
CA TYR A 25 -19.16 13.81 -6.54
C TYR A 25 -18.41 13.00 -5.47
N LEU A 26 -17.18 13.37 -5.12
CA LEU A 26 -16.39 12.74 -4.08
C LEU A 26 -16.12 13.72 -2.93
N GLU A 27 -15.93 13.18 -1.74
CA GLU A 27 -15.52 13.94 -0.56
C GLU A 27 -14.56 13.13 0.32
N TYR A 28 -13.82 13.84 1.16
CA TYR A 28 -12.95 13.21 2.16
C TYR A 28 -13.73 12.91 3.44
N ALA A 29 -13.47 11.72 4.00
CA ALA A 29 -13.85 11.32 5.34
C ALA A 29 -12.60 10.86 6.10
N PHE A 30 -12.55 11.08 7.41
CA PHE A 30 -11.39 10.75 8.23
C PHE A 30 -11.69 9.59 9.17
N LEU A 31 -10.79 8.60 9.19
CA LEU A 31 -10.94 7.43 10.06
C LEU A 31 -10.33 7.66 11.45
N GLU A 32 -9.50 8.68 11.64
CA GLU A 32 -8.86 8.99 12.92
C GLU A 32 -8.65 10.49 13.09
N GLY A 33 -9.19 11.06 14.17
CA GLY A 33 -9.22 12.53 14.34
C GLY A 33 -9.93 13.23 13.18
N ASP A 34 -9.64 14.52 13.03
CA ASP A 34 -10.21 15.36 11.98
C ASP A 34 -9.28 15.50 10.76
N ASP A 35 -8.05 14.97 10.83
CA ASP A 35 -6.99 15.20 9.86
C ASP A 35 -6.16 13.94 9.49
N LYS A 36 -6.41 12.78 10.11
CA LYS A 36 -5.63 11.56 9.86
C LYS A 36 -6.44 10.48 9.15
N LEU A 37 -5.71 9.67 8.38
CA LEU A 37 -6.24 8.53 7.62
C LEU A 37 -7.43 8.94 6.73
N PRO A 38 -7.21 9.87 5.78
CA PRO A 38 -8.25 10.31 4.87
C PRO A 38 -8.67 9.16 3.94
N VAL A 39 -9.97 9.01 3.76
CA VAL A 39 -10.60 8.10 2.80
C VAL A 39 -11.50 8.92 1.89
N ILE A 40 -11.52 8.59 0.61
CA ILE A 40 -12.39 9.22 -0.37
C ILE A 40 -13.68 8.42 -0.44
N ILE A 41 -14.82 9.08 -0.22
CA ILE A 41 -16.15 8.49 -0.29
C ILE A 41 -17.03 9.24 -1.28
N ALA A 42 -18.14 8.63 -1.69
CA ALA A 42 -19.11 9.28 -2.54
C ALA A 42 -19.92 10.32 -1.75
N LYS A 43 -20.07 11.52 -2.32
CA LYS A 43 -20.71 12.67 -1.66
C LYS A 43 -22.23 12.50 -1.53
N ASP A 44 -22.83 11.77 -2.45
CA ASP A 44 -24.27 11.54 -2.61
C ASP A 44 -24.84 10.45 -1.67
N LEU A 45 -24.00 9.80 -0.86
CA LEU A 45 -24.45 8.89 0.19
C LEU A 45 -25.36 9.61 1.20
N SER A 46 -26.40 8.92 1.67
CA SER A 46 -27.22 9.39 2.78
C SER A 46 -26.38 9.50 4.06
N VAL A 47 -26.87 10.27 5.03
CA VAL A 47 -26.15 10.46 6.30
C VAL A 47 -25.98 9.13 7.03
N GLU A 48 -27.00 8.28 7.01
CA GLU A 48 -27.02 6.95 7.61
C GLU A 48 -25.98 6.03 6.95
N GLU A 49 -25.91 6.03 5.61
CA GLU A 49 -24.94 5.24 4.86
C GLU A 49 -23.51 5.69 5.13
N LYS A 50 -23.25 7.01 5.17
CA LYS A 50 -21.94 7.56 5.50
C LYS A 50 -21.48 7.11 6.88
N ILE A 51 -22.36 7.21 7.88
CA ILE A 51 -22.05 6.79 9.26
C ILE A 51 -21.76 5.29 9.30
N ALA A 52 -22.59 4.46 8.65
CA ALA A 52 -22.39 3.02 8.60
C ALA A 52 -21.06 2.64 7.94
N LEU A 53 -20.75 3.24 6.78
CA LEU A 53 -19.51 3.02 6.04
C LEU A 53 -18.28 3.41 6.87
N ILE A 54 -18.27 4.63 7.42
CA ILE A 54 -17.15 5.11 8.24
C ILE A 54 -16.96 4.23 9.47
N THR A 55 -18.03 3.74 10.09
CA THR A 55 -17.96 2.84 11.25
C THR A 55 -17.30 1.51 10.90
N VAL A 56 -17.66 0.91 9.77
CA VAL A 56 -17.04 -0.34 9.27
C VAL A 56 -15.56 -0.12 8.98
N LEU A 57 -15.21 0.98 8.28
CA LEU A 57 -13.83 1.32 7.95
C LEU A 57 -12.99 1.59 9.20
N LYS A 58 -13.53 2.31 10.20
CA LYS A 58 -12.89 2.54 11.49
C LYS A 58 -12.65 1.25 12.28
N SER A 59 -13.49 0.22 12.09
CA SER A 59 -13.31 -1.08 12.73
C SER A 59 -12.24 -1.93 12.03
N HIS A 60 -12.01 -1.69 10.73
CA HIS A 60 -11.10 -2.48 9.89
C HIS A 60 -9.89 -1.68 9.37
N LYS A 61 -9.46 -0.62 10.08
CA LYS A 61 -8.35 0.25 9.63
C LYS A 61 -7.06 -0.50 9.27
N ARG A 62 -6.81 -1.63 9.95
CA ARG A 62 -5.62 -2.48 9.73
C ARG A 62 -5.64 -3.24 8.40
N ALA A 63 -6.81 -3.36 7.76
CA ALA A 63 -6.93 -3.99 6.45
C ALA A 63 -6.57 -3.01 5.31
N ILE A 64 -6.50 -1.71 5.60
CA ILE A 64 -6.16 -0.67 4.62
C ILE A 64 -4.68 -0.34 4.78
N PRO A 65 -3.86 -0.48 3.74
CA PRO A 65 -2.46 -0.06 3.79
C PRO A 65 -2.38 1.47 3.64
N TRP A 66 -1.73 2.14 4.59
CA TRP A 66 -1.53 3.60 4.58
C TRP A 66 -0.13 3.97 4.10
N LYS A 67 0.85 3.13 4.40
CA LYS A 67 2.23 3.19 3.94
C LYS A 67 2.60 1.90 3.18
N LEU A 68 3.64 1.96 2.36
CA LEU A 68 4.19 0.78 1.67
C LEU A 68 4.54 -0.35 2.66
N SER A 69 5.04 0.00 3.85
CA SER A 69 5.34 -0.94 4.94
C SER A 69 4.12 -1.67 5.51
N ASP A 70 2.91 -1.12 5.32
CA ASP A 70 1.67 -1.74 5.80
C ASP A 70 1.17 -2.82 4.84
N ILE A 71 1.66 -2.83 3.59
CA ILE A 71 1.33 -3.85 2.60
C ILE A 71 2.07 -5.13 3.00
N LYS A 72 1.38 -5.98 3.76
CA LYS A 72 1.88 -7.32 4.07
C LYS A 72 1.76 -8.20 2.84
N GLY A 73 2.91 -8.61 2.31
CA GLY A 73 2.98 -9.69 1.34
C GLY A 73 2.53 -11.03 1.94
N ILE A 74 2.39 -12.04 1.08
CA ILE A 74 2.24 -13.42 1.55
C ILE A 74 3.61 -13.87 2.05
N ASP A 75 3.64 -14.46 3.25
CA ASP A 75 4.85 -15.05 3.80
C ASP A 75 5.36 -16.14 2.85
N PRO A 76 6.60 -16.04 2.33
CA PRO A 76 7.19 -17.07 1.50
C PRO A 76 7.23 -18.45 2.19
N GLU A 77 7.32 -18.50 3.52
CA GLU A 77 7.23 -19.76 4.26
C GLU A 77 5.84 -20.41 4.15
N PHE A 78 4.79 -19.58 4.01
CA PHE A 78 3.42 -20.06 3.89
C PHE A 78 3.08 -20.49 2.46
N CYS A 79 3.48 -19.70 1.47
CA CYS A 79 3.22 -20.00 0.06
C CYS A 79 4.27 -19.35 -0.83
N THR A 80 4.94 -20.17 -1.64
CA THR A 80 5.72 -19.70 -2.78
C THR A 80 5.05 -20.13 -4.06
N HIS A 81 5.04 -19.24 -5.05
CA HIS A 81 4.68 -19.61 -6.40
C HIS A 81 5.90 -20.17 -7.11
N LYS A 82 5.78 -21.38 -7.67
CA LYS A 82 6.78 -21.95 -8.57
C LYS A 82 6.36 -21.67 -10.00
N ILE A 83 7.15 -20.88 -10.71
CA ILE A 83 7.00 -20.73 -12.16
C ILE A 83 7.53 -22.01 -12.79
N LEU A 84 6.67 -22.75 -13.49
CA LEU A 84 7.07 -23.93 -14.25
C LEU A 84 7.74 -23.46 -15.55
N MET A 85 8.91 -24.03 -15.85
CA MET A 85 9.65 -23.79 -17.08
C MET A 85 9.78 -25.11 -17.84
N GLU A 86 9.95 -25.03 -19.17
CA GLU A 86 10.27 -26.19 -20.01
C GLU A 86 11.61 -26.80 -19.57
N GLU A 87 11.75 -28.13 -19.69
CA GLU A 87 12.92 -28.87 -19.18
C GLU A 87 14.23 -28.47 -19.87
N ASP A 88 14.16 -28.04 -21.14
CA ASP A 88 15.28 -27.61 -21.96
C ASP A 88 15.48 -26.09 -21.97
N PHE A 89 14.70 -25.34 -21.17
CA PHE A 89 14.83 -23.89 -21.08
C PHE A 89 16.20 -23.47 -20.53
N LYS A 90 16.79 -22.45 -21.17
CA LYS A 90 18.05 -21.84 -20.76
C LYS A 90 17.81 -20.41 -20.29
N PRO A 91 18.34 -19.98 -19.13
CA PRO A 91 18.20 -18.61 -18.69
C PRO A 91 18.88 -17.67 -19.70
N VAL A 92 18.19 -16.57 -20.00
CA VAL A 92 18.68 -15.55 -20.94
C VAL A 92 18.93 -14.26 -20.17
N VAL A 93 20.15 -13.73 -20.27
CA VAL A 93 20.49 -12.40 -19.77
C VAL A 93 20.25 -11.38 -20.86
N GLN A 94 19.32 -10.45 -20.64
CA GLN A 94 19.09 -9.33 -21.53
C GLN A 94 19.94 -8.13 -21.13
N HIS A 95 20.43 -7.37 -22.12
CA HIS A 95 21.13 -6.12 -21.85
C HIS A 95 20.19 -5.09 -21.22
N GLN A 96 20.66 -4.39 -20.18
CA GLN A 96 19.88 -3.34 -19.54
C GLN A 96 19.62 -2.21 -20.53
N ARG A 97 18.34 -1.82 -20.68
CA ARG A 97 17.98 -0.71 -21.56
C ARG A 97 18.41 0.62 -20.95
N THR A 98 18.95 1.51 -21.78
CA THR A 98 19.26 2.88 -21.38
C THR A 98 17.95 3.63 -21.10
N VAL A 99 17.89 4.32 -19.96
CA VAL A 99 16.78 5.20 -19.58
C VAL A 99 17.24 6.65 -19.62
N ASN A 100 16.30 7.58 -19.82
CA ASN A 100 16.60 9.02 -19.76
C ASN A 100 17.09 9.37 -18.35
N HIS A 101 18.19 10.12 -18.24
CA HIS A 101 18.80 10.50 -16.96
C HIS A 101 17.81 11.19 -16.01
N LYS A 102 16.87 12.01 -16.54
CA LYS A 102 15.85 12.68 -15.71
C LYS A 102 14.92 11.67 -15.01
N VAL A 103 14.63 10.55 -15.67
CA VAL A 103 13.75 9.50 -15.14
C VAL A 103 14.54 8.52 -14.26
N HIS A 104 15.81 8.31 -14.58
CA HIS A 104 16.69 7.41 -13.83
C HIS A 104 16.75 7.73 -12.35
N ASP A 105 16.88 9.01 -11.98
CA ASP A 105 16.97 9.41 -10.58
C ASP A 105 15.68 9.12 -9.81
N VAL A 106 14.52 9.33 -10.43
CA VAL A 106 13.21 8.99 -9.86
C VAL A 106 13.06 7.48 -9.67
N ILE A 107 13.44 6.69 -10.69
CA ILE A 107 13.43 5.23 -10.60
C ILE A 107 14.32 4.75 -9.45
N LYS A 108 15.52 5.30 -9.34
CA LYS A 108 16.46 4.92 -8.27
C LYS A 108 15.89 5.18 -6.89
N GLN A 109 15.26 6.34 -6.68
CA GLN A 109 14.61 6.65 -5.40
C GLN A 109 13.47 5.68 -5.10
N GLU A 110 12.66 5.33 -6.09
CA GLU A 110 11.55 4.41 -5.88
C GLU A 110 12.02 2.97 -5.61
N VAL A 111 13.05 2.50 -6.32
CA VAL A 111 13.68 1.19 -6.07
C VAL A 111 14.24 1.12 -4.65
N LEU A 112 14.90 2.17 -4.16
CA LEU A 112 15.40 2.22 -2.79
C LEU A 112 14.27 2.12 -1.75
N LYS A 113 13.13 2.79 -1.98
CA LYS A 113 11.97 2.65 -1.09
C LYS A 113 11.46 1.21 -1.04
N LEU A 114 11.39 0.54 -2.19
CA LEU A 114 10.92 -0.85 -2.26
C LEU A 114 11.89 -1.85 -1.59
N LEU A 115 13.21 -1.59 -1.71
CA LEU A 115 14.25 -2.36 -1.00
C LEU A 115 14.16 -2.18 0.52
N ASP A 116 13.96 -0.94 0.99
CA ASP A 116 13.86 -0.62 2.42
C ASP A 116 12.70 -1.34 3.11
N VAL A 117 11.56 -1.45 2.42
CA VAL A 117 10.38 -2.20 2.93
C VAL A 117 10.45 -3.71 2.65
N GLY A 118 11.49 -4.21 1.99
CA GLY A 118 11.68 -5.64 1.71
C GLY A 118 10.71 -6.24 0.68
N LEU A 119 10.08 -5.41 -0.16
CA LEU A 119 9.21 -5.89 -1.25
C LEU A 119 10.01 -6.46 -2.43
N ILE A 120 11.24 -5.98 -2.60
CA ILE A 120 12.22 -6.50 -3.56
C ILE A 120 13.54 -6.79 -2.83
N TYR A 121 14.34 -7.68 -3.38
CA TYR A 121 15.59 -8.20 -2.81
C TYR A 121 16.75 -8.13 -3.80
#